data_AF-A0A5J4TE50-F1
#
_entry.id   AF-A0A5J4TE50-F1
#
_cell.length_a   1.000
_cell.length_b   1.000
_cell.length_c   1.000
_cell.angle_alpha   90.00
_cell.angle_beta   90.00
_cell.angle_gamma   90.00
#
_symmetry.space_group_name_H-M   'P 1'
#
loop_
_entity.id
_entity.type
_entity.pdbx_description
1 polymer ?
#
loop_
_entity_poly.entity_id
_entity_poly.type
_entity_poly.pdbx_seq_one_letter_code
_entity_poly.pdbx_strand_id
1 'polypeptide(L)'
;MEKVLDIEQQIVSYNPISIMLKLAEEATQIELAKKQGQKLDNYDIMKIRLQWQQYFHEIKLVRPSRCFVSDIEVFQVDSNSYQRRFLILLSDVLLICKKKRFQQKYELMNVLKVETMEFHLAGKMKDMEQLSKLKQDINQQ
;
A
#
# COMPACT_ATOMS: atom_id res chain seq x y z
N MET A 1 -16.06 -6.00 7.98
CA MET A 1 -16.14 -5.88 6.51
C MET A 1 -16.60 -4.49 6.09
N GLU A 2 -17.68 -3.96 6.67
CA GLU A 2 -18.20 -2.59 6.43
C GLU A 2 -17.14 -1.49 6.57
N LYS A 3 -16.41 -1.43 7.70
CA LYS A 3 -15.29 -0.47 7.86
C LYS A 3 -14.20 -0.56 6.78
N VAL A 4 -13.95 -1.76 6.25
CA VAL A 4 -12.92 -1.96 5.20
C VAL A 4 -13.40 -1.40 3.87
N LEU A 5 -14.70 -1.52 3.58
CA LEU A 5 -15.36 -0.89 2.43
C LEU A 5 -15.32 0.64 2.54
N ASP A 6 -15.61 1.20 3.73
CA ASP A 6 -15.55 2.65 3.95
C ASP A 6 -14.13 3.20 3.75
N ILE A 7 -13.13 2.49 4.26
CA ILE A 7 -11.72 2.82 4.07
C ILE A 7 -11.34 2.78 2.58
N GLU A 8 -11.82 1.77 1.84
CA GLU A 8 -11.59 1.64 0.41
C GLU A 8 -12.17 2.83 -0.38
N GLN A 9 -13.38 3.28 -0.04
CA GLN A 9 -14.01 4.45 -0.68
C GLN A 9 -13.31 5.77 -0.36
N GLN A 10 -12.67 5.87 0.81
CA GLN A 10 -11.94 7.06 1.24
C GLN A 10 -10.50 7.09 0.70
N ILE A 11 -9.95 5.97 0.24
CA ILE A 11 -8.59 5.90 -0.29
C ILE A 11 -8.53 6.34 -1.76
N VAL A 12 -7.68 7.33 -2.03
CA VAL A 12 -7.28 7.76 -3.37
C VAL A 12 -5.88 7.19 -3.63
N SER A 13 -5.79 6.21 -4.53
CA SER A 13 -4.51 5.80 -5.11
C SER A 13 -4.25 6.61 -6.37
N TYR A 14 -3.12 7.32 -6.43
CA TYR A 14 -2.70 7.98 -7.66
C TYR A 14 -1.90 7.00 -8.51
N ASN A 15 -2.57 6.21 -9.35
CA ASN A 15 -1.95 5.87 -10.62
C ASN A 15 -2.23 7.02 -11.59
N PRO A 16 -1.23 7.69 -12.19
CA PRO A 16 -1.48 8.81 -13.09
C PRO A 16 -2.28 8.33 -14.31
N ILE A 17 -3.44 8.94 -14.57
CA ILE A 17 -4.36 8.56 -15.66
C ILE A 17 -3.67 8.53 -17.03
N SER A 18 -2.72 9.45 -17.26
CA SER A 18 -1.94 9.52 -18.50
C SER A 18 -0.98 8.33 -18.69
N ILE A 19 -0.45 7.75 -17.60
CA ILE A 19 0.40 6.55 -17.65
C ILE A 19 -0.46 5.33 -17.93
N MET A 20 -1.62 5.22 -17.25
CA MET A 20 -2.60 4.16 -17.49
C MET A 20 -3.12 4.15 -18.94
N LEU A 21 -3.38 5.32 -19.52
CA LEU A 21 -3.81 5.42 -20.91
C LEU A 21 -2.69 5.07 -21.91
N LYS A 22 -1.46 5.56 -21.69
CA LYS A 22 -0.37 5.44 -22.67
C LYS A 22 0.05 4.03 -22.95
N LEU A 23 0.24 3.24 -21.92
CA LEU A 23 0.70 1.87 -22.15
C LEU A 23 -0.52 0.87 -22.10
N ALA A 24 -1.76 1.34 -21.80
CA ALA A 24 -2.98 0.68 -22.30
C ALA A 24 -3.08 0.80 -23.83
N GLU A 25 -2.74 1.96 -24.40
CA GLU A 25 -2.52 2.16 -25.83
C GLU A 25 -1.41 1.25 -26.36
N GLU A 26 -0.28 1.16 -25.65
CA GLU A 26 0.88 0.34 -26.05
C GLU A 26 0.58 -1.17 -25.94
N ALA A 27 -0.16 -1.60 -24.92
CA ALA A 27 -0.72 -2.95 -24.85
C ALA A 27 -1.71 -3.21 -26.00
N THR A 28 -2.51 -2.20 -26.36
CA THR A 28 -3.46 -2.29 -27.48
C THR A 28 -2.73 -2.38 -28.81
N GLN A 29 -1.61 -1.66 -29.00
CA GLN A 29 -0.79 -1.71 -30.20
C GLN A 29 0.03 -3.00 -30.30
N ILE A 30 0.55 -3.51 -29.19
CA ILE A 30 1.26 -4.81 -29.14
C ILE A 30 0.26 -5.95 -29.41
N GLU A 31 -1.00 -5.81 -28.96
CA GLU A 31 -2.09 -6.70 -29.36
C GLU A 31 -2.47 -6.57 -30.84
N LEU A 32 -2.48 -5.35 -31.40
CA LEU A 32 -2.76 -5.12 -32.82
C LEU A 32 -1.64 -5.63 -33.73
N ALA A 33 -0.38 -5.42 -33.37
CA ALA A 33 0.80 -5.95 -34.06
C ALA A 33 0.82 -7.49 -34.05
N LYS A 34 0.42 -8.09 -32.92
CA LYS A 34 0.17 -9.54 -32.83
C LYS A 34 -0.97 -9.99 -33.74
N LYS A 35 -2.06 -9.21 -33.84
CA LYS A 35 -3.23 -9.47 -34.72
C LYS A 35 -2.89 -9.37 -36.21
N GLN A 36 -1.88 -8.59 -36.58
CA GLN A 36 -1.41 -8.46 -37.96
C GLN A 36 -0.42 -9.56 -38.38
N GLY A 37 -0.24 -10.60 -37.57
CA GLY A 37 0.59 -11.76 -37.90
C GLY A 37 2.09 -11.51 -37.81
N GLN A 38 2.51 -10.40 -37.20
CA GLN A 38 3.92 -10.17 -36.90
C GLN A 38 4.38 -11.19 -35.84
N LYS A 39 5.52 -11.85 -36.08
CA LYS A 39 6.10 -12.82 -35.15
C LYS A 39 6.52 -12.11 -33.87
N LEU A 40 5.68 -12.22 -32.85
CA LEU A 40 5.99 -11.84 -31.47
C LEU A 40 6.27 -13.11 -30.66
N ASP A 41 7.40 -13.13 -29.98
CA ASP A 41 7.85 -14.19 -29.10
C ASP A 41 7.10 -14.11 -27.74
N ASN A 42 6.87 -15.27 -27.10
CA ASN A 42 6.13 -15.41 -25.85
C ASN A 42 6.80 -14.72 -24.63
N TYR A 43 8.13 -14.64 -24.62
CA TYR A 43 8.90 -13.91 -23.63
C TYR A 43 8.64 -12.40 -23.71
N ASP A 44 8.51 -11.88 -24.94
CA ASP A 44 8.39 -10.45 -25.18
C ASP A 44 7.03 -9.90 -24.77
N ILE A 45 5.98 -10.66 -25.04
CA ILE A 45 4.62 -10.30 -24.64
C ILE A 45 4.42 -10.44 -23.12
N MET A 46 5.05 -11.45 -22.52
CA MET A 46 4.92 -11.70 -21.08
C MET A 46 5.67 -10.67 -20.24
N LYS A 47 6.82 -10.17 -20.72
CA LYS A 47 7.55 -9.03 -20.14
C LYS A 47 6.73 -7.73 -20.18
N ILE A 48 6.08 -7.47 -21.32
CA ILE A 48 5.26 -6.28 -21.54
C ILE A 48 4.02 -6.27 -20.62
N ARG A 49 3.38 -7.43 -20.40
CA ARG A 49 2.25 -7.56 -19.47
C ARG A 49 2.64 -7.48 -17.98
N LEU A 50 3.79 -8.01 -17.59
CA LEU A 50 4.27 -7.95 -16.20
C LEU A 50 4.80 -6.57 -15.80
N GLN A 51 5.34 -5.79 -16.73
CA GLN A 51 5.63 -4.36 -16.51
C GLN A 51 4.34 -3.54 -16.33
N TRP A 52 3.31 -3.93 -17.06
CA TRP A 52 2.00 -3.30 -17.01
C TRP A 52 1.21 -3.58 -15.73
N GLN A 53 1.30 -4.81 -15.22
CA GLN A 53 0.66 -5.22 -13.96
C GLN A 53 1.13 -4.43 -12.72
N GLN A 54 2.30 -3.78 -12.75
CA GLN A 54 2.85 -3.00 -11.62
C GLN A 54 2.12 -1.67 -11.43
N TYR A 55 1.57 -1.12 -12.52
CA TYR A 55 0.74 0.08 -12.52
C TYR A 55 -0.73 -0.19 -12.18
N PHE A 56 -1.07 -1.43 -11.78
CA PHE A 56 -2.43 -1.84 -11.43
C PHE A 56 -2.48 -2.77 -10.21
N HIS A 57 -1.38 -2.92 -9.45
CA HIS A 57 -1.34 -3.84 -8.32
C HIS A 57 -2.52 -3.58 -7.37
N GLU A 58 -3.40 -4.59 -7.37
CA GLU A 58 -4.68 -4.69 -6.71
C GLU A 58 -4.54 -4.55 -5.20
N ILE A 59 -4.65 -3.34 -4.68
CA ILE A 59 -5.11 -3.23 -3.30
C ILE A 59 -6.63 -3.26 -3.37
N LYS A 60 -7.17 -4.46 -3.67
CA LYS A 60 -8.53 -4.79 -3.22
C LYS A 60 -8.42 -4.82 -1.71
N LEU A 61 -8.75 -3.70 -1.09
CA LEU A 61 -8.79 -3.57 0.35
C LEU A 61 -9.87 -4.50 0.88
N VAL A 62 -10.96 -4.63 0.11
CA VAL A 62 -12.04 -5.56 0.43
C VAL A 62 -11.70 -6.96 -0.09
N ARG A 63 -11.39 -7.85 0.85
CA ARG A 63 -11.36 -9.30 0.68
C ARG A 63 -12.16 -9.94 1.83
N PRO A 64 -12.84 -11.08 1.63
CA PRO A 64 -13.65 -11.70 2.67
C PRO A 64 -12.90 -11.98 3.98
N SER A 65 -11.60 -12.31 3.87
CA SER A 65 -10.73 -12.58 5.02
C SER A 65 -10.15 -11.32 5.68
N ARG A 66 -10.25 -10.14 5.05
CA ARG A 66 -9.60 -8.94 5.54
C ARG A 66 -10.49 -8.17 6.52
N CYS A 67 -9.99 -7.95 7.72
CA CYS A 67 -10.68 -7.14 8.73
C CYS A 67 -9.87 -5.89 9.10
N PHE A 68 -10.59 -4.84 9.49
CA PHE A 68 -9.99 -3.66 10.09
C PHE A 68 -9.55 -3.98 11.51
N VAL A 69 -8.32 -3.61 11.85
CA VAL A 69 -7.75 -3.81 13.19
C VAL A 69 -7.70 -2.48 13.94
N SER A 70 -6.98 -1.50 13.40
CA SER A 70 -6.80 -0.19 14.05
C SER A 70 -6.29 0.86 13.07
N ASP A 71 -6.40 2.13 13.44
CA ASP A 71 -5.79 3.26 12.74
C ASP A 71 -5.10 4.22 13.72
N ILE A 72 -4.04 4.88 13.26
CA ILE A 72 -3.27 5.82 14.07
C ILE A 72 -2.62 6.93 13.22
N GLU A 73 -2.61 8.15 13.74
CA GLU A 73 -1.85 9.26 13.16
C GLU A 73 -0.43 9.27 13.74
N VAL A 74 0.58 9.31 12.87
CA VAL A 74 2.00 9.29 13.25
C VAL A 74 2.78 10.37 12.49
N PHE A 75 3.99 10.65 12.96
CA PHE A 75 4.95 11.48 12.22
C PHE A 75 6.06 10.59 11.67
N GLN A 76 6.15 10.53 10.34
CA GLN A 76 7.33 10.01 9.66
C GLN A 76 8.48 11.00 9.90
N VAL A 77 9.58 10.49 10.44
CA VAL A 77 10.80 11.27 10.70
C VAL A 77 11.77 11.00 9.56
N ASP A 78 11.97 12.00 8.72
CA ASP A 78 13.04 12.02 7.73
C ASP A 78 14.20 12.90 8.26
N SER A 79 15.37 12.85 7.63
CA SER A 79 16.58 13.55 8.10
C SER A 79 16.36 15.03 8.42
N ASN A 80 15.48 15.71 7.67
CA ASN A 80 15.25 17.15 7.77
C ASN A 80 13.79 17.54 7.99
N SER A 81 12.86 16.58 8.13
CA SER A 81 11.43 16.93 8.20
C SER A 81 10.59 15.91 8.96
N TYR A 82 9.54 16.41 9.60
CA TYR A 82 8.45 15.59 10.14
C TYR A 82 7.27 15.64 9.18
N GLN A 83 6.86 14.49 8.70
CA GLN A 83 5.71 14.37 7.82
C GLN A 83 4.60 13.58 8.49
N ARG A 84 3.43 14.21 8.62
CA ARG A 84 2.23 13.55 9.14
C ARG A 84 1.82 12.41 8.21
N ARG A 85 1.56 11.25 8.80
CA ARG A 85 1.07 10.04 8.13
C ARG A 85 -0.09 9.46 8.93
N PHE A 86 -0.96 8.76 8.23
CA PHE A 86 -2.07 8.02 8.80
C PHE A 86 -1.84 6.56 8.48
N LEU A 87 -1.68 5.74 9.51
CA LEU A 87 -1.48 4.30 9.38
C LEU A 87 -2.82 3.61 9.60
N ILE A 88 -3.19 2.73 8.68
CA ILE A 88 -4.41 1.91 8.80
C ILE A 88 -3.98 0.45 8.77
N LEU A 89 -4.11 -0.23 9.90
CA LEU A 89 -3.80 -1.64 10.05
C LEU A 89 -5.04 -2.48 9.73
N LEU A 90 -4.88 -3.33 8.73
CA LEU A 90 -5.79 -4.43 8.42
C LEU A 90 -5.12 -5.75 8.83
N SER A 91 -5.89 -6.84 8.85
CA SER A 91 -5.44 -8.16 9.34
C SER A 91 -4.12 -8.67 8.73
N ASP A 92 -3.82 -8.33 7.48
CA ASP A 92 -2.70 -8.84 6.70
C ASP A 92 -1.83 -7.72 6.09
N VAL A 93 -2.28 -6.47 6.12
CA VAL A 93 -1.58 -5.33 5.53
C VAL A 93 -1.67 -4.07 6.40
N LEU A 94 -0.59 -3.29 6.39
CA LEU A 94 -0.54 -1.94 6.93
C LEU A 94 -0.53 -0.94 5.76
N LEU A 95 -1.53 -0.06 5.72
CA LEU A 95 -1.60 1.02 4.75
C LEU A 95 -0.96 2.27 5.33
N ILE A 96 -0.08 2.90 4.58
CA ILE A 96 0.50 4.19 4.91
C ILE A 96 -0.16 5.24 4.04
N CYS A 97 -0.85 6.18 4.66
CA CYS A 97 -1.66 7.18 3.98
C CYS A 97 -1.25 8.60 4.38
N LYS A 98 -1.63 9.56 3.55
CA LYS A 98 -1.62 11.00 3.84
C LYS A 98 -3.06 11.51 3.81
N LYS A 99 -3.53 12.10 4.92
CA LYS A 99 -4.89 12.66 5.00
C LYS A 99 -4.98 13.97 4.22
N LYS A 100 -5.89 14.05 3.26
CA LYS A 100 -6.21 15.31 2.55
C LYS A 100 -7.20 16.12 3.38
N ARG A 101 -6.79 17.32 3.79
CA ARG A 101 -7.55 18.20 4.69
C ARG A 101 -8.97 18.53 4.22
N PHE A 102 -9.21 18.57 2.90
CA PHE A 102 -10.46 19.10 2.34
C PHE A 102 -11.44 18.05 1.80
N GLN A 103 -11.04 16.79 1.65
CA GLN A 103 -11.84 15.79 0.95
C GLN A 103 -12.25 14.59 1.82
N GLN A 104 -11.89 14.57 3.11
CA GLN A 104 -12.01 13.38 3.96
C GLN A 104 -11.46 12.11 3.28
N LYS A 105 -10.44 12.29 2.43
CA LYS A 105 -9.82 11.24 1.63
C LYS A 105 -8.39 10.99 2.11
N TYR A 106 -7.98 9.74 2.03
CA TYR A 106 -6.64 9.28 2.31
C TYR A 106 -5.90 9.06 0.99
N GLU A 107 -4.81 9.77 0.79
CA GLU A 107 -3.90 9.49 -0.30
C GLU A 107 -3.02 8.31 0.11
N LEU A 108 -3.12 7.20 -0.59
CA LEU A 108 -2.32 6.01 -0.28
C LEU A 108 -0.88 6.22 -0.76
N MET A 109 0.06 6.11 0.17
CA MET A 109 1.49 6.30 -0.07
C MET A 109 2.24 4.98 -0.18
N ASN A 110 1.88 3.99 0.65
CA ASN A 110 2.55 2.69 0.65
C ASN A 110 1.65 1.60 1.27
N VAL A 111 1.95 0.33 0.98
CA VAL A 111 1.33 -0.84 1.61
C VAL A 111 2.40 -1.83 2.02
N LEU A 112 2.39 -2.21 3.29
CA LEU A 112 3.29 -3.20 3.86
C LEU A 112 2.49 -4.45 4.21
N LYS A 113 3.04 -5.64 3.92
CA LYS A 113 2.45 -6.89 4.39
C LYS A 113 2.84 -7.11 5.85
N VAL A 114 1.87 -7.41 6.70
CA VAL A 114 2.11 -7.68 8.12
C VAL A 114 3.05 -8.88 8.29
N GLU A 115 2.89 -9.91 7.46
CA GLU A 115 3.71 -11.13 7.48
C GLU A 115 5.21 -10.87 7.32
N THR A 116 5.58 -9.86 6.52
CA THR A 116 6.99 -9.53 6.23
C THR A 116 7.44 -8.25 6.93
N MET A 117 6.62 -7.68 7.81
CA MET A 117 6.91 -6.40 8.45
C MET A 117 7.76 -6.62 9.70
N GLU A 118 8.97 -6.07 9.67
CA GLU A 118 9.82 -5.98 10.86
C GLU A 118 9.59 -4.63 11.55
N PHE A 119 9.48 -4.65 12.88
CA PHE A 119 9.36 -3.44 13.66
C PHE A 119 10.45 -3.39 14.72
N HIS A 120 11.02 -2.20 14.88
CA HIS A 120 12.04 -1.93 15.87
C HIS A 120 11.57 -0.76 16.73
N LEU A 121 11.60 -0.95 18.04
CA LEU A 121 11.39 0.15 18.99
C LEU A 121 12.72 0.87 19.17
N ALA A 122 12.74 2.15 18.87
CA ALA A 122 13.88 3.03 19.10
C ALA A 122 13.44 4.18 19.99
N GLY A 123 14.22 4.46 21.03
CA GLY A 123 13.92 5.49 22.02
C GLY A 123 15.12 5.71 22.95
N LYS A 124 14.99 6.65 23.90
CA LYS A 124 16.01 6.81 24.93
C LYS A 124 16.04 5.56 25.80
N MET A 125 17.23 5.18 26.27
CA MET A 125 17.45 3.95 27.06
C MET A 125 16.47 3.82 28.24
N LYS A 126 16.19 4.94 28.95
CA LYS A 126 15.22 4.99 30.05
C LYS A 126 13.79 4.63 29.65
N ASP A 127 13.35 5.08 28.48
CA ASP A 127 11.99 4.80 27.98
C ASP A 127 11.89 3.34 27.49
N MET A 128 12.97 2.82 26.91
CA MET A 128 13.08 1.43 26.47
C MET A 128 13.03 0.44 27.66
N GLU A 129 13.65 0.78 28.80
CA GLU A 129 13.59 -0.01 30.02
C GLU A 129 12.17 -0.07 30.60
N GLN A 130 11.43 1.04 30.58
CA GLN A 130 10.03 1.08 31.03
C GLN A 130 9.11 0.25 30.13
N LEU A 131 9.29 0.35 28.81
CA LEU A 131 8.55 -0.46 27.84
C LEU A 131 8.84 -1.95 27.98
N SER A 132 10.09 -2.32 28.27
CA SER A 132 10.46 -3.73 28.49
C SER A 132 9.73 -4.33 29.70
N LYS A 133 9.56 -3.56 30.78
CA LYS A 133 8.79 -3.98 31.97
C LYS A 133 7.31 -4.16 31.62
N LEU A 134 6.70 -3.17 30.98
CA LEU A 134 5.31 -3.23 30.50
C LEU A 134 5.04 -4.45 29.60
N LYS A 135 5.96 -4.77 28.69
CA LYS A 135 5.83 -5.93 27.80
C LYS A 135 5.86 -7.26 28.57
N GLN A 136 6.67 -7.34 29.63
CA GLN A 136 6.71 -8.52 30.50
C GLN A 136 5.41 -8.67 31.26
N ASP A 137 4.86 -7.58 31.80
CA ASP A 137 3.60 -7.60 32.55
C ASP A 137 2.41 -8.03 31.68
N ILE A 138 2.34 -7.57 30.42
CA ILE A 138 1.27 -7.92 29.47
C ILE A 138 1.35 -9.40 29.07
N ASN A 139 2.55 -9.95 28.87
CA ASN A 139 2.73 -11.34 28.45
C ASN A 139 2.61 -12.36 29.61
N GLN A 140 2.54 -11.89 30.86
CA GLN A 140 2.34 -12.73 32.05
C GLN A 140 0.86 -12.82 32.46
N GLN A 141 -0.04 -12.09 31.79
CA GLN A 141 -1.50 -12.24 31.91
C GLN A 141 -2.04 -13.22 30.86
#